data_AF-A0A924AHT3-F1
#
_entry.id   AF-A0A924AHT3-F1
#
_cell.length_a   1.000
_cell.length_b   1.000
_cell.length_c   1.000
_cell.angle_alpha   90.00
_cell.angle_beta   90.00
_cell.angle_gamma   90.00
#
_symmetry.space_group_name_H-M   'P 1'
#
loop_
_entity.id
_entity.type
_entity.pdbx_description
1 polymer ?
#
loop_
_entity_poly.entity_id
_entity_poly.type
_entity_poly.pdbx_seq_one_letter_code
_entity_poly.pdbx_strand_id
1 'polypeptide(L)'
;MIQSSKKILIITYYWPPAGGPGVQRWLKFVKYLPDFGIQPIVYIPENPTYPIIDENLIAEVSEQAIILRKKIFEPYQIATYFSKNKS
;
A
#
# COMPACT_ATOMS: atom_id res chain seq x y z
N MET A 1 2.36 -25.20 21.62
CA MET A 1 1.86 -25.33 20.24
C MET A 1 2.01 -23.98 19.56
N ILE A 2 2.77 -23.87 18.47
CA ILE A 2 2.79 -22.64 17.67
C ILE A 2 1.47 -22.62 16.89
N GLN A 3 0.56 -21.73 17.29
CA GLN A 3 -0.68 -21.55 16.56
C GLN A 3 -0.34 -20.98 15.18
N SER A 4 -0.64 -21.74 14.12
CA SER A 4 -0.41 -21.28 12.75
C SER A 4 -1.29 -20.06 12.49
N SER A 5 -0.70 -18.86 12.58
CA SER A 5 -1.39 -17.61 12.27
C SER A 5 -1.89 -17.66 10.83
N LYS A 6 -3.18 -17.37 10.64
CA LYS A 6 -3.78 -17.29 9.30
C LYS A 6 -3.11 -16.12 8.57
N LYS A 7 -2.69 -16.33 7.32
CA LYS A 7 -2.05 -15.28 6.51
C LYS A 7 -3.04 -14.75 5.47
N ILE A 8 -3.03 -13.45 5.26
CA ILE A 8 -3.79 -12.79 4.19
C ILE A 8 -2.83 -11.96 3.35
N LEU A 9 -2.93 -12.09 2.02
CA LEU A 9 -2.25 -11.22 1.07
C LEU A 9 -3.21 -10.12 0.60
N ILE A 10 -2.83 -8.88 0.83
CA ILE A 10 -3.53 -7.69 0.36
C ILE A 10 -2.70 -7.10 -0.78
N ILE A 11 -3.27 -7.00 -1.97
CA ILE A 11 -2.63 -6.39 -3.13
C ILE A 11 -3.30 -5.04 -3.36
N THR A 12 -2.56 -3.95 -3.17
CA THR A 12 -3.11 -2.60 -3.33
C THR A 12 -2.12 -1.67 -4.02
N TYR A 13 -2.62 -0.84 -4.92
CA TYR A 13 -1.86 0.24 -5.53
C TYR A 13 -1.73 1.43 -4.58
N TYR A 14 -2.85 1.82 -3.94
CA TYR A 14 -2.91 2.94 -3.01
C TYR A 14 -2.59 2.47 -1.60
N TRP A 15 -1.45 2.93 -1.08
CA TRP A 15 -0.89 2.56 0.23
C TRP A 15 -0.15 3.77 0.83
N PRO A 16 -0.07 3.94 2.17
CA PRO A 16 0.69 5.04 2.75
C PRO A 16 2.11 5.17 2.17
N PRO A 17 2.56 6.39 1.85
CA PRO A 17 1.95 7.67 2.23
C PRO A 17 0.85 8.18 1.28
N ALA A 18 0.28 7.38 0.38
CA ALA A 18 -0.89 7.82 -0.39
C ALA A 18 -2.03 8.27 0.55
N GLY A 19 -2.64 9.41 0.23
CA GLY A 19 -3.81 9.93 0.94
C GLY A 19 -5.14 9.47 0.34
N GLY A 20 -6.24 9.88 0.98
CA GLY A 20 -7.60 9.68 0.48
C GLY A 20 -8.33 8.44 1.01
N PRO A 21 -9.65 8.32 0.73
CA PRO A 21 -10.52 7.34 1.36
C PRO A 21 -10.20 5.89 0.97
N GLY A 22 -9.61 5.66 -0.20
CA GLY A 22 -9.24 4.33 -0.68
C GLY A 22 -8.12 3.68 0.13
N VAL A 23 -7.19 4.48 0.65
CA VAL A 23 -6.04 4.01 1.45
C VAL A 23 -6.48 3.62 2.86
N GLN A 24 -7.37 4.42 3.46
CA GLN A 24 -7.86 4.24 4.83
C GLN A 24 -8.42 2.84 5.06
N ARG A 25 -9.20 2.27 4.13
CA ARG A 25 -9.78 0.93 4.30
C ARG A 25 -8.72 -0.14 4.49
N TRP A 26 -7.75 -0.20 3.57
CA TRP A 26 -6.70 -1.22 3.62
C TRP A 26 -5.75 -0.98 4.80
N LEU A 27 -5.47 0.27 5.12
CA LEU A 27 -4.67 0.64 6.28
C LEU A 27 -5.31 0.16 7.59
N LYS A 28 -6.62 0.39 7.80
CA LYS A 28 -7.30 -0.08 9.01
C LYS A 28 -7.39 -1.61 9.07
N PHE A 29 -7.60 -2.31 7.94
CA PHE A 29 -7.51 -3.77 7.95
C PHE A 29 -6.12 -4.26 8.38
N VAL A 30 -5.07 -3.72 7.79
CA VAL A 30 -3.68 -4.11 8.14
C VAL A 30 -3.36 -3.78 9.59
N LYS A 31 -3.91 -2.67 10.12
CA LYS A 31 -3.76 -2.26 11.52
C LYS A 31 -4.38 -3.26 12.50
N TYR A 32 -5.61 -3.71 12.23
CA TYR A 32 -6.42 -4.48 13.19
C TYR A 32 -6.46 -6.00 12.94
N LEU A 33 -6.13 -6.49 11.73
CA LEU A 33 -6.06 -7.94 11.46
C LEU A 33 -5.17 -8.72 12.45
N PRO A 34 -4.03 -8.19 12.92
CA PRO A 34 -3.22 -8.90 13.88
C PRO A 34 -3.89 -9.13 15.24
N ASP A 35 -4.84 -8.28 15.65
CA ASP A 35 -5.64 -8.47 16.87
C ASP A 35 -6.52 -9.74 16.80
N PHE A 36 -6.78 -10.23 15.59
CA PHE A 36 -7.51 -11.48 15.33
C PHE A 36 -6.58 -12.67 15.05
N GLY A 37 -5.28 -12.53 15.31
CA GLY A 37 -4.27 -13.56 15.04
C GLY A 37 -4.03 -13.80 13.55
N ILE A 38 -4.38 -12.83 12.70
CA ILE A 38 -4.18 -12.88 11.25
C ILE A 38 -2.96 -12.04 10.90
N GLN A 39 -1.99 -12.65 10.21
CA GLN A 39 -0.79 -11.97 9.71
C GLN A 39 -1.10 -11.27 8.37
N PRO A 40 -1.14 -9.93 8.32
CA PRO A 40 -1.29 -9.22 7.06
C PRO A 40 0.04 -9.20 6.30
N ILE A 41 -0.04 -9.51 5.01
CA ILE A 41 1.04 -9.34 4.04
C ILE A 41 0.51 -8.38 2.99
N VAL A 42 1.18 -7.26 2.77
CA VAL A 42 0.74 -6.22 1.84
C VAL A 42 1.71 -6.15 0.67
N TYR A 43 1.22 -6.37 -0.53
CA TYR A 43 1.98 -6.18 -1.76
C TYR A 43 1.65 -4.84 -2.39
N ILE A 44 2.68 -4.02 -2.58
CA ILE A 44 2.55 -2.65 -3.07
C ILE A 44 3.59 -2.36 -4.16
N PRO A 45 3.28 -1.43 -5.08
CA PRO A 45 4.27 -0.91 -6.01
C PRO A 45 5.41 -0.19 -5.29
N GLU A 46 6.63 -0.33 -5.81
CA GLU A 46 7.82 0.40 -5.33
C GLU A 46 7.92 1.81 -5.93
N ASN A 47 7.40 2.00 -7.14
CA ASN A 47 7.41 3.26 -7.91
C ASN A 47 6.00 3.80 -8.22
N PRO A 48 5.09 3.93 -7.23
CA PRO A 48 3.75 4.44 -7.48
C PRO A 48 3.75 5.93 -7.81
N THR A 49 2.69 6.37 -8.48
CA THR A 49 2.39 7.80 -8.67
C THR A 49 1.14 8.14 -7.87
N TYR A 50 1.31 8.78 -6.72
CA TYR A 50 0.20 9.14 -5.84
C TYR A 50 -0.31 10.56 -6.12
N PRO A 51 -1.63 10.74 -6.33
CA PRO A 51 -2.20 12.08 -6.54
C PRO A 51 -2.23 12.92 -5.27
N ILE A 52 -2.28 12.27 -4.09
CA ILE A 52 -2.38 12.89 -2.77
C ILE A 52 -1.41 12.13 -1.85
N ILE A 53 -0.64 12.87 -1.05
CA ILE A 53 0.34 12.32 -0.10
C ILE A 53 -0.02 12.82 1.31
N ASP A 54 -0.05 11.91 2.27
CA ASP A 54 -0.20 12.17 3.71
C ASP A 54 0.75 11.24 4.48
N GLU A 55 1.87 11.79 4.93
CA GLU A 55 2.91 11.03 5.62
C GLU A 55 2.48 10.54 7.00
N ASN A 56 1.49 11.18 7.63
CA ASN A 56 1.03 10.78 8.96
C ASN A 56 0.41 9.37 8.93
N LEU A 57 -0.09 8.91 7.78
CA LEU A 57 -0.66 7.58 7.62
C LEU A 57 0.39 6.46 7.71
N ILE A 58 1.68 6.76 7.55
CA ILE A 58 2.75 5.78 7.75
C ILE A 58 2.78 5.30 9.20
N ALA A 59 2.57 6.22 10.15
CA ALA A 59 2.58 5.91 11.59
C ALA A 59 1.41 5.00 12.01
N GLU A 60 0.41 4.82 11.15
CA GLU A 60 -0.72 3.93 11.41
C GLU A 60 -0.51 2.49 10.91
N VAL A 61 0.55 2.24 10.13
CA VAL A 61 0.87 0.90 9.63
C VAL A 61 1.33 0.03 10.80
N SER A 62 0.66 -1.11 11.01
CA SER A 62 1.07 -2.06 12.05
C SER A 62 2.48 -2.57 11.80
N GLU A 63 3.32 -2.57 12.84
CA GLU A 63 4.66 -3.16 12.81
C GLU A 63 4.64 -4.66 12.52
N GLN A 64 3.51 -5.32 12.79
CA GLN A 64 3.32 -6.73 12.49
C GLN A 64 3.07 -6.96 11.00
N ALA A 65 2.79 -5.93 10.20
CA ALA A 65 2.51 -6.10 8.77
C ALA A 65 3.78 -6.36 7.96
N ILE A 66 3.74 -7.38 7.11
CA ILE A 66 4.82 -7.67 6.16
C ILE A 66 4.55 -6.89 4.88
N ILE A 67 5.42 -5.95 4.53
CA ILE A 67 5.27 -5.14 3.31
C ILE A 67 6.20 -5.66 2.22
N LEU A 68 5.62 -6.15 1.13
CA LEU A 68 6.30 -6.58 -0.08
C LEU A 68 6.24 -5.47 -1.12
N ARG A 69 7.38 -4.94 -1.51
CA ARG A 69 7.49 -3.87 -2.52
C ARG A 69 8.00 -4.45 -3.83
N LYS A 70 7.39 -4.07 -4.95
CA LYS A 70 7.87 -4.46 -6.27
C LYS A 70 7.72 -3.34 -7.27
N LYS A 71 8.78 -3.09 -8.05
CA LYS A 71 8.71 -2.20 -9.21
C LYS A 71 7.67 -2.68 -10.22
N ILE A 72 6.79 -1.78 -10.64
CA ILE A 72 5.76 -2.01 -11.67
C ILE A 72 6.06 -1.20 -12.93
N PHE A 73 5.56 -1.67 -14.07
CA PHE A 73 5.49 -0.86 -15.27
C PHE A 73 4.40 0.20 -15.08
N GLU A 74 4.76 1.48 -15.22
CA GLU A 74 3.89 2.63 -14.98
C GLU A 74 3.56 3.35 -16.31
N PRO A 75 2.45 3.02 -16.97
CA PRO A 75 2.06 3.66 -18.23
C PRO A 75 1.75 5.15 -18.05
N TYR A 76 1.32 5.55 -16.85
CA TYR A 76 0.91 6.93 -16.56
C TYR A 76 2.10 7.91 -16.55
N GLN A 77 3.26 7.46 -16.08
CA GLN A 77 4.50 8.24 -16.16
C GLN A 77 4.92 8.48 -17.60
N ILE A 78 4.71 7.49 -18.46
CA ILE A 78 4.99 7.59 -19.90
C ILE A 78 4.02 8.60 -20.54
N ALA A 79 2.72 8.48 -20.27
CA ALA A 79 1.71 9.37 -20.82
C ALA A 79 1.92 10.85 -20.40
N THR A 80 2.28 11.10 -19.14
CA THR A 80 2.56 12.46 -18.64
C THR A 80 3.82 13.06 -19.25
N TYR A 81 4.86 12.26 -19.50
CA TYR A 81 6.06 12.70 -20.21
C TYR A 81 5.75 13.08 -21.68
N PHE A 82 4.95 12.27 -22.39
CA PHE A 82 4.55 12.59 -23.77
C PHE A 82 3.63 13.82 -23.88
N SER A 83 2.78 14.06 -22.88
CA SER A 83 1.90 15.25 -22.85
C SER A 83 2.68 16.56 -22.62
N LYS A 84 3.80 16.52 -21.88
CA LYS A 84 4.65 17.69 -21.63
C LYS A 84 5.35 18.27 -22.86
N ASN A 85 5.46 17.51 -23.96
CA ASN A 85 6.12 17.93 -25.20
C ASN A 85 5.18 18.65 -26.19
N LYS A 86 4.03 19.15 -25.72
CA LYS A 86 3.04 19.88 -26.54
C LYS A 86 2.91 21.37 -26.19
N SER A 87 3.97 21.99 -25.68
CA SER A 87 4.06 23.46 -25.52
C SER A 87 5.10 24.03 -26.45
#